data_AF-A0A8E2AHI5-F1
#
_entry.id   AF-A0A8E2AHI5-F1
#
_cell.length_a   1.000
_cell.length_b   1.000
_cell.length_c   1.000
_cell.angle_alpha   90.00
_cell.angle_beta   90.00
_cell.angle_gamma   90.00
#
_symmetry.space_group_name_H-M   'P 1'
#
loop_
_entity.id
_entity.type
_entity.pdbx_description
1 polymer ?
#
loop_
_entity_poly.entity_id
_entity_poly.type
_entity_poly.pdbx_seq_one_letter_code
_entity_poly.pdbx_strand_id
1 'polypeptide(L)'
;GDRAEYCIARVEEAMGFAAGRYFVNETFPGESRAKGTKVITDIVKAFKHSLEHLEWMDEESAAAAAEKVSSDPLAYIHDEVLRWAKLGRMRDPEEWEMYPSMVNAYFNPPANEIVFPAGILQPPFFSTVWPNYLSYGSFGQVAAHELTVSICISRECRG
;
A
#
# COMPACT_ATOMS: atom_id res chain seq x y z
N GLY A 1 7.56 8.07 27.59
CA GLY A 1 8.21 7.21 26.59
C GLY A 1 9.36 6.51 27.28
N ASP A 2 9.45 5.21 27.07
CA ASP A 2 10.59 4.41 27.52
C ASP A 2 11.86 4.83 26.73
N ARG A 3 13.04 4.65 27.32
CA ARG A 3 14.32 5.00 26.68
C ARG A 3 14.49 4.30 25.33
N ALA A 4 14.02 3.06 25.24
CA ALA A 4 14.08 2.26 24.02
C ALA A 4 13.27 2.90 22.88
N GLU A 5 12.04 3.36 23.14
CA GLU A 5 11.17 4.00 22.14
C GLU A 5 11.82 5.27 21.57
N TYR A 6 12.40 6.11 22.45
CA TYR A 6 13.08 7.32 22.02
C TYR A 6 14.30 7.02 21.13
N CYS A 7 15.11 6.03 21.50
CA CYS A 7 16.27 5.63 20.72
C CYS A 7 15.88 5.03 19.36
N ILE A 8 14.84 4.19 19.32
CA ILE A 8 14.33 3.62 18.08
C ILE A 8 13.83 4.73 17.15
N ALA A 9 13.02 5.68 17.65
CA ALA A 9 12.52 6.78 16.85
C ALA A 9 13.65 7.62 16.19
N ARG A 10 14.74 7.88 16.92
CA ARG A 10 15.91 8.58 16.36
C ARG A 10 16.65 7.77 15.29
N VAL A 11 16.72 6.44 15.46
CA VAL A 11 17.32 5.54 14.47
C VAL A 11 16.45 5.45 13.23
N GLU A 12 15.13 5.38 13.37
CA GLU A 12 14.21 5.39 12.23
C GLU A 12 14.29 6.71 11.45
N GLU A 13 14.38 7.85 12.13
CA GLU A 13 14.55 9.17 11.49
C GLU A 13 15.86 9.28 10.70
N ALA A 14 16.97 8.75 11.24
CA ALA A 14 18.28 8.84 10.59
C ALA A 14 18.54 7.75 9.54
N MET A 15 18.00 6.54 9.75
CA MET A 15 18.37 5.34 8.99
C MET A 15 17.22 4.32 8.83
N GLY A 16 15.96 4.77 8.89
CA GLY A 16 14.77 3.91 8.83
C GLY A 16 14.71 3.00 7.61
N PHE A 17 15.19 3.46 6.46
CA PHE A 17 15.28 2.61 5.28
C PHE A 17 16.37 1.53 5.33
N ALA A 18 17.53 1.85 5.91
CA ALA A 18 18.60 0.87 6.08
C ALA A 18 18.20 -0.19 7.11
N ALA A 19 17.57 0.23 8.20
CA ALA A 19 16.98 -0.67 9.20
C ALA A 19 15.82 -1.49 8.62
N GLY A 20 14.98 -0.87 7.78
CA GLY A 20 13.85 -1.50 7.11
C GLY A 20 14.23 -2.69 6.24
N ARG A 21 15.41 -2.67 5.62
CA ARG A 21 15.94 -3.84 4.88
C ARG A 21 16.06 -5.07 5.79
N TYR A 22 16.63 -4.91 6.98
CA TYR A 22 16.75 -6.01 7.93
C TYR A 22 15.38 -6.45 8.44
N PHE A 23 14.49 -5.49 8.71
CA PHE A 23 13.12 -5.79 9.12
C PHE A 23 12.39 -6.69 8.10
N VAL A 24 12.43 -6.33 6.81
CA VAL A 24 11.78 -7.11 5.74
C VAL A 24 12.38 -8.51 5.65
N ASN A 25 13.71 -8.63 5.72
CA ASN A 25 14.40 -9.92 5.63
C ASN A 25 13.99 -10.89 6.76
N GLU A 26 13.73 -10.38 7.96
CA GLU A 26 13.35 -11.20 9.11
C GLU A 26 11.85 -11.50 9.18
N THR A 27 11.01 -10.55 8.80
CA THR A 27 9.56 -10.62 9.06
C THR A 27 8.72 -11.04 7.86
N PHE A 28 9.26 -10.94 6.64
CA PHE A 28 8.45 -10.96 5.43
C PHE A 28 8.72 -12.18 4.53
N PRO A 29 8.01 -13.30 4.74
CA PRO A 29 8.08 -14.43 3.83
C PRO A 29 7.39 -14.07 2.50
N GLY A 30 7.97 -14.50 1.37
CA GLY A 30 7.47 -14.19 0.03
C GLY A 30 6.00 -14.58 -0.23
N GLU A 31 5.42 -15.50 0.55
CA GLU A 31 3.99 -15.86 0.48
C GLU A 31 3.04 -14.75 0.92
N SER A 32 3.46 -13.89 1.88
CA SER A 32 2.69 -12.72 2.32
C SER A 32 2.40 -11.79 1.14
N ARG A 33 3.36 -11.68 0.21
CA ARG A 33 3.22 -10.90 -1.01
C ARG A 33 2.12 -11.44 -1.91
N ALA A 34 2.17 -12.74 -2.23
CA ALA A 34 1.22 -13.34 -3.16
C ALA A 34 -0.23 -13.19 -2.67
N LYS A 35 -0.46 -13.44 -1.38
CA LYS A 35 -1.78 -13.31 -0.78
C LYS A 35 -2.23 -11.84 -0.66
N GLY A 36 -1.36 -10.93 -0.25
CA GLY A 36 -1.69 -9.51 -0.17
C GLY A 36 -2.01 -8.90 -1.54
N THR A 37 -1.20 -9.21 -2.57
CA THR A 37 -1.44 -8.76 -3.95
C THR A 37 -2.78 -9.29 -4.47
N LYS A 38 -3.14 -10.53 -4.15
CA LYS A 38 -4.45 -11.07 -4.50
C LYS A 38 -5.60 -10.28 -3.87
N VAL A 39 -5.52 -10.00 -2.56
CA VAL A 39 -6.55 -9.22 -1.85
C VAL A 39 -6.73 -7.86 -2.51
N ILE A 40 -5.64 -7.14 -2.77
CA ILE A 40 -5.73 -5.81 -3.38
C ILE A 40 -6.32 -5.88 -4.79
N THR A 41 -5.89 -6.84 -5.61
CA THR A 41 -6.42 -7.03 -6.98
C THR A 41 -7.94 -7.27 -6.96
N ASP A 42 -8.42 -8.07 -6.01
CA ASP A 42 -9.84 -8.35 -5.88
C ASP A 42 -10.63 -7.12 -5.40
N ILE A 43 -10.07 -6.31 -4.49
CA ILE A 43 -10.68 -5.05 -4.04
C ILE A 43 -10.75 -4.04 -5.19
N VAL A 44 -9.68 -3.87 -5.95
CA VAL A 44 -9.65 -3.01 -7.16
C VAL A 44 -10.72 -3.44 -8.15
N LYS A 45 -10.87 -4.76 -8.39
CA LYS A 45 -11.90 -5.29 -9.28
C LYS A 45 -13.31 -5.03 -8.76
N ALA A 46 -13.55 -5.24 -7.47
CA ALA A 46 -14.84 -4.97 -6.84
C ALA A 46 -15.18 -3.46 -6.87
N PHE A 47 -14.17 -2.61 -6.70
CA PHE A 47 -14.31 -1.17 -6.77
C PHE A 47 -14.74 -0.70 -8.17
N LYS A 48 -14.08 -1.20 -9.23
CA LYS A 48 -14.48 -0.91 -10.63
C LYS A 48 -15.92 -1.30 -10.91
N HIS A 49 -16.32 -2.51 -10.51
CA HIS A 49 -17.71 -2.95 -10.67
C HIS A 49 -18.70 -2.06 -9.90
N SER A 50 -18.30 -1.55 -8.74
CA SER A 50 -19.13 -0.64 -7.95
C SER A 50 -19.31 0.71 -8.66
N LEU A 51 -18.26 1.26 -9.29
CA LEU A 51 -18.32 2.55 -10.01
C LEU A 51 -19.39 2.56 -11.11
N GLU A 52 -19.59 1.44 -11.81
CA GLU A 52 -20.58 1.30 -12.89
C GLU A 52 -22.04 1.43 -12.41
N HIS A 53 -22.29 1.25 -11.11
CA HIS A 53 -23.64 1.21 -10.53
C HIS A 53 -23.95 2.41 -9.63
N LEU A 54 -23.10 3.45 -9.60
CA LEU A 54 -23.31 4.62 -8.75
C LEU A 54 -24.27 5.63 -9.41
N GLU A 55 -25.50 5.69 -8.91
CA GLU A 55 -26.54 6.61 -9.43
C GLU A 55 -26.26 8.11 -9.16
N TRP A 56 -25.42 8.43 -8.17
CA TRP A 56 -25.15 9.82 -7.74
C TRP A 56 -23.98 10.47 -8.49
N MET A 57 -23.23 9.70 -9.29
CA MET A 57 -22.04 10.16 -10.00
C MET A 57 -22.32 10.09 -11.50
N ASP A 58 -21.93 11.12 -12.23
CA ASP A 58 -22.11 11.17 -13.67
C ASP A 58 -21.19 10.17 -14.40
N GLU A 59 -21.59 9.79 -15.63
CA GLU A 59 -20.88 8.79 -16.42
C GLU A 59 -19.44 9.21 -16.77
N GLU A 60 -19.19 10.52 -16.93
CA GLU A 60 -17.85 11.05 -17.21
C GLU A 60 -16.94 10.92 -15.98
N SER A 61 -17.42 11.32 -14.81
CA SER A 61 -16.73 11.12 -13.51
C SER A 61 -16.47 9.65 -13.21
N ALA A 62 -17.46 8.78 -13.47
CA ALA A 62 -17.33 7.33 -13.27
C ALA A 62 -16.27 6.72 -14.20
N ALA A 63 -16.24 7.12 -15.47
CA ALA A 63 -15.24 6.68 -16.43
C ALA A 63 -13.83 7.17 -16.05
N ALA A 64 -13.69 8.43 -15.62
CA ALA A 64 -12.42 9.00 -15.16
C ALA A 64 -11.89 8.26 -13.92
N ALA A 65 -12.76 7.96 -12.94
CA ALA A 65 -12.42 7.17 -11.77
C ALA A 65 -12.01 5.74 -12.14
N ALA A 66 -12.73 5.10 -13.07
CA ALA A 66 -12.41 3.75 -13.53
C ALA A 66 -11.10 3.70 -14.32
N GLU A 67 -10.80 4.71 -15.13
CA GLU A 67 -9.52 4.86 -15.83
C GLU A 67 -8.38 5.06 -14.83
N LYS A 68 -8.56 5.90 -13.83
CA LYS A 68 -7.56 6.14 -12.77
C LYS A 68 -7.22 4.87 -12.00
N VAL A 69 -8.24 4.14 -11.55
CA VAL A 69 -8.06 2.86 -10.85
C VAL A 69 -7.51 1.75 -11.80
N SER A 70 -7.59 1.95 -13.12
CA SER A 70 -6.99 1.06 -14.13
C SER A 70 -5.55 1.43 -14.49
N SER A 71 -5.20 2.72 -14.42
CA SER A 71 -3.87 3.24 -14.68
C SER A 71 -2.97 3.18 -13.46
N ASP A 72 -3.53 3.03 -12.25
CA ASP A 72 -2.81 2.64 -11.03
C ASP A 72 -1.93 1.43 -11.36
N PRO A 73 -0.61 1.63 -11.48
CA PRO A 73 0.30 0.59 -11.91
C PRO A 73 0.60 -0.31 -10.70
N LEU A 74 -0.39 -1.11 -10.32
CA LEU A 74 -0.32 -2.15 -9.31
C LEU A 74 -0.03 -1.59 -7.91
N ALA A 75 -0.90 -1.91 -6.96
CA ALA A 75 -0.50 -1.89 -5.56
C ALA A 75 0.73 -2.83 -5.39
N TYR A 76 1.91 -2.24 -5.39
CA TYR A 76 3.16 -2.96 -5.28
C TYR A 76 3.35 -3.27 -3.80
N ILE A 77 3.13 -4.53 -3.42
CA ILE A 77 3.79 -5.04 -2.21
C ILE A 77 5.27 -5.11 -2.56
N HIS A 78 5.98 -4.07 -2.14
CA HIS A 78 7.34 -3.83 -2.56
C HIS A 78 8.32 -4.83 -1.96
N ASP A 79 9.19 -5.31 -2.83
CA ASP A 79 10.38 -6.09 -2.51
C ASP A 79 11.60 -5.50 -3.25
N GLU A 80 11.59 -4.21 -3.64
CA GLU A 80 12.72 -3.72 -4.43
C GLU A 80 14.03 -3.67 -3.65
N VAL A 81 14.05 -3.94 -2.35
CA VAL A 81 15.31 -4.26 -1.65
C VAL A 81 16.17 -5.25 -2.45
N LEU A 82 15.55 -6.22 -3.15
CA LEU A 82 16.24 -7.18 -4.03
C LEU A 82 16.57 -6.65 -5.45
N ARG A 83 15.87 -5.61 -5.94
CA ARG A 83 16.08 -5.03 -7.28
C ARG A 83 17.15 -3.94 -7.26
N TRP A 84 17.17 -3.08 -6.23
CA TRP A 84 18.20 -2.06 -6.01
C TRP A 84 19.57 -2.70 -5.70
N ALA A 85 19.60 -3.81 -4.95
CA ALA A 85 20.80 -4.60 -4.71
C ALA A 85 21.38 -5.25 -5.99
N LYS A 86 20.54 -5.53 -7.00
CA LYS A 86 20.96 -6.12 -8.28
C LYS A 86 21.47 -5.10 -9.29
N LEU A 87 21.04 -3.84 -9.20
CA LEU A 87 21.34 -2.80 -10.20
C LEU A 87 22.43 -1.80 -9.76
N GLY A 88 22.89 -1.86 -8.50
CA GLY A 88 23.99 -1.02 -8.01
C GLY A 88 23.73 0.48 -8.05
N ARG A 89 22.48 0.91 -8.25
CA ARG A 89 22.09 2.34 -8.23
C ARG A 89 21.80 2.77 -6.80
N MET A 90 22.30 3.95 -6.41
CA MET A 90 21.84 4.60 -5.20
C MET A 90 20.35 4.94 -5.35
N ARG A 91 19.62 4.65 -4.28
CA ARG A 91 18.18 4.83 -4.21
C ARG A 91 17.81 6.27 -3.97
N ASP A 92 16.82 6.76 -4.71
CA ASP A 92 16.24 8.07 -4.48
C ASP A 92 15.42 8.04 -3.18
N PRO A 93 15.84 8.75 -2.12
CA PRO A 93 15.10 8.80 -0.87
C PRO A 93 13.76 9.54 -1.01
N GLU A 94 13.56 10.33 -2.07
CA GLU A 94 12.34 11.12 -2.30
C GLU A 94 11.20 10.33 -2.95
N GLU A 95 11.46 9.11 -3.42
CA GLU A 95 10.42 8.31 -4.07
C GLU A 95 9.33 7.89 -3.07
N TRP A 96 9.70 7.68 -1.80
CA TRP A 96 8.87 7.01 -0.81
C TRP A 96 8.70 7.81 0.49
N GLU A 97 7.45 7.97 0.91
CA GLU A 97 7.09 8.73 2.10
C GLU A 97 7.24 7.95 3.42
N MET A 98 7.36 6.61 3.34
CA MET A 98 7.41 5.73 4.52
C MET A 98 8.51 4.67 4.46
N TYR A 99 9.05 4.34 5.63
CA TYR A 99 10.01 3.24 5.79
C TYR A 99 9.30 1.88 5.86
N PRO A 100 9.93 0.77 5.41
CA PRO A 100 9.31 -0.56 5.45
C PRO A 100 8.87 -1.05 6.84
N SER A 101 9.48 -0.55 7.92
CA SER A 101 9.11 -0.90 9.30
C SER A 101 7.83 -0.22 9.80
N MET A 102 7.39 0.86 9.13
CA MET A 102 6.20 1.60 9.56
C MET A 102 4.94 0.75 9.34
N VAL A 103 4.05 0.80 10.33
CA VAL A 103 2.73 0.13 10.28
C VAL A 103 1.72 1.15 9.78
N ASN A 104 1.68 1.36 8.47
CA ASN A 104 0.76 2.30 7.83
C ASN A 104 0.57 1.95 6.34
N ALA A 105 -0.24 2.72 5.62
CA ALA A 105 -0.36 2.72 4.16
C ALA A 105 -0.54 4.17 3.69
N TYR A 106 -0.27 4.44 2.41
CA TYR A 106 -0.51 5.77 1.83
C TYR A 106 -0.72 5.72 0.32
N PHE A 107 -1.37 6.76 -0.20
CA PHE A 107 -1.48 7.07 -1.61
C PHE A 107 -0.56 8.24 -1.98
N ASN A 108 0.20 8.10 -3.06
CA ASN A 108 1.10 9.11 -3.62
C ASN A 108 0.45 9.74 -4.88
N PRO A 109 -0.08 10.98 -4.82
CA PRO A 109 -0.78 11.57 -5.96
C PRO A 109 0.08 11.82 -7.21
N PRO A 110 1.33 12.34 -7.10
CA PRO A 110 2.23 12.50 -8.25
C PRO A 110 2.53 11.23 -9.04
N ALA A 111 2.75 10.10 -8.34
CA ALA A 111 3.09 8.82 -8.96
C ALA A 111 1.86 7.93 -9.23
N ASN A 112 0.69 8.33 -8.71
CA ASN A 112 -0.56 7.57 -8.77
C ASN A 112 -0.37 6.12 -8.32
N GLU A 113 0.21 5.94 -7.13
CA GLU A 113 0.50 4.63 -6.55
C GLU A 113 0.01 4.55 -5.10
N ILE A 114 -0.35 3.32 -4.68
CA ILE A 114 -0.68 3.00 -3.30
C ILE A 114 0.41 2.09 -2.76
N VAL A 115 1.01 2.50 -1.63
CA VAL A 115 2.14 1.81 -1.03
C VAL A 115 1.73 1.18 0.31
N PHE A 116 2.00 -0.12 0.43
CA PHE A 116 1.82 -0.88 1.67
C PHE A 116 3.19 -1.32 2.21
N PRO A 117 3.77 -0.58 3.18
CA PRO A 117 4.95 -0.99 3.93
C PRO A 117 4.84 -2.42 4.48
N ALA A 118 5.97 -3.11 4.59
CA ALA A 118 6.01 -4.47 5.15
C ALA A 118 5.46 -4.53 6.59
N GLY A 119 5.61 -3.45 7.35
CA GLY A 119 5.09 -3.32 8.71
C GLY A 119 3.57 -3.45 8.83
N ILE A 120 2.77 -3.17 7.79
CA ILE A 120 1.31 -3.39 7.87
C ILE A 120 0.90 -4.85 7.64
N LEU A 121 1.79 -5.66 7.07
CA LEU A 121 1.48 -7.04 6.68
C LEU A 121 1.76 -8.05 7.81
N GLN A 122 1.38 -7.67 9.02
CA GLN A 122 1.44 -8.47 10.23
C GLN A 122 0.13 -8.36 11.02
N PRO A 123 -0.15 -9.26 11.97
CA PRO A 123 -1.29 -9.12 12.87
C PRO A 123 -1.23 -7.78 13.62
N PRO A 124 -2.38 -7.08 13.82
CA PRO A 124 -3.75 -7.52 13.60
C PRO A 124 -4.30 -7.32 12.17
N PHE A 125 -3.50 -6.79 11.24
CA PHE A 125 -3.98 -6.40 9.92
C PHE A 125 -3.88 -7.50 8.88
N PHE A 126 -2.85 -8.35 8.95
CA PHE A 126 -2.64 -9.38 7.95
C PHE A 126 -1.92 -10.61 8.50
N SER A 127 -2.26 -11.77 7.97
CA SER A 127 -1.52 -13.00 8.20
C SER A 127 -1.74 -13.98 7.05
N THR A 128 -0.69 -14.71 6.68
CA THR A 128 -0.76 -15.75 5.64
C THR A 128 -1.66 -16.90 6.04
N VAL A 129 -1.66 -17.28 7.31
CA VAL A 129 -2.45 -18.41 7.84
C VAL A 129 -3.93 -18.09 8.07
N TRP A 130 -4.31 -16.81 8.07
CA TRP A 130 -5.70 -16.42 8.33
C TRP A 130 -6.62 -16.80 7.17
N PRO A 131 -7.87 -17.17 7.45
CA PRO A 131 -8.86 -17.36 6.39
C PRO A 131 -9.12 -16.04 5.66
N ASN A 132 -9.46 -16.17 4.38
CA ASN A 132 -9.60 -15.04 3.46
C ASN A 132 -10.52 -13.93 3.98
N TYR A 133 -11.66 -14.28 4.59
CA TYR A 133 -12.61 -13.28 5.09
C TYR A 133 -12.02 -12.33 6.14
N LEU A 134 -11.09 -12.80 6.97
CA LEU A 134 -10.36 -11.92 7.89
C LEU A 134 -9.41 -11.02 7.12
N SER A 135 -8.64 -11.57 6.16
CA SER A 135 -7.72 -10.78 5.34
C SER A 135 -8.44 -9.70 4.52
N TYR A 136 -9.62 -9.97 3.96
CA TYR A 136 -10.43 -8.95 3.28
C TYR A 136 -11.02 -7.94 4.27
N GLY A 137 -11.45 -8.37 5.45
CA GLY A 137 -12.03 -7.48 6.45
C GLY A 137 -11.02 -6.51 7.07
N SER A 138 -9.79 -6.97 7.34
CA SER A 138 -8.74 -6.15 7.93
C SER A 138 -7.90 -5.44 6.85
N PHE A 139 -7.09 -6.19 6.10
CA PHE A 139 -6.20 -5.63 5.10
C PHE A 139 -6.95 -5.07 3.89
N GLY A 140 -8.02 -5.74 3.46
CA GLY A 140 -8.85 -5.26 2.35
C GLY A 140 -9.54 -3.93 2.65
N GLN A 141 -9.94 -3.67 3.91
CA GLN A 141 -10.50 -2.37 4.30
C GLN A 141 -9.47 -1.24 4.21
N VAL A 142 -8.22 -1.49 4.62
CA VAL A 142 -7.13 -0.50 4.47
C VAL A 142 -6.87 -0.25 2.99
N ALA A 143 -6.81 -1.30 2.17
CA ALA A 143 -6.61 -1.12 0.74
C ALA A 143 -7.74 -0.32 0.07
N ALA A 144 -9.00 -0.55 0.48
CA ALA A 144 -10.15 0.21 0.01
C ALA A 144 -10.12 1.68 0.49
N HIS A 145 -9.62 1.95 1.69
CA HIS A 145 -9.42 3.32 2.19
C HIS A 145 -8.49 4.10 1.25
N GLU A 146 -7.31 3.57 0.97
CA GLU A 146 -6.34 4.23 0.09
C GLU A 146 -6.85 4.41 -1.35
N LEU A 147 -7.59 3.43 -1.88
CA LEU A 147 -8.25 3.55 -3.19
C LEU A 147 -9.32 4.65 -3.21
N THR A 148 -10.04 4.85 -2.11
CA THR A 148 -11.04 5.92 -2.03
C THR A 148 -10.36 7.28 -1.94
N VAL A 149 -9.25 7.35 -1.20
CA VAL A 149 -8.40 8.56 -1.11
C VAL A 149 -7.86 8.94 -2.49
N SER A 150 -7.45 7.95 -3.31
CA SER A 150 -6.90 8.22 -4.64
C SER A 150 -7.88 8.96 -5.56
N ILE A 151 -9.17 8.65 -5.48
CA ILE A 151 -10.23 9.27 -6.31
C ILE A 151 -10.73 10.59 -5.70
N CYS A 152 -10.75 10.69 -4.36
CA CYS A 152 -11.21 11.90 -3.70
C CYS A 152 -10.24 13.08 -3.91
N ILE A 153 -8.93 12.84 -3.88
CA ILE A 153 -7.91 13.90 -3.98
C ILE A 153 -7.87 14.53 -5.37
N SER A 154 -8.13 13.76 -6.41
CA SER A 154 -7.98 14.19 -7.79
C SER A 154 -9.25 14.77 -8.43
N ARG A 155 -10.29 14.98 -7.60
CA ARG A 155 -11.53 15.69 -7.95
C ARG A 155 -12.35 15.03 -9.05
N GLU A 156 -12.21 13.73 -9.26
CA GLU A 156 -13.06 12.96 -10.19
C GLU A 156 -14.43 12.64 -9.59
N CYS A 157 -14.63 12.80 -8.27
CA CYS A 157 -15.97 12.76 -7.68
C CYS A 157 -16.68 14.11 -7.87
N ARG A 158 -17.32 14.32 -9.02
CA ARG A 158 -18.35 15.36 -9.19
C ARG A 158 -19.73 14.71 -9.26
N GLY A 159 -20.74 15.43 -8.79
CA GLY A 159 -22.15 15.04 -8.78
C GLY A 159 -23.02 16.27 -8.96
#